data_AF-A0A2T0R678-F1
#
_entry.id   AF-A0A2T0R678-F1
#
_cell.length_a   1.000
_cell.length_b   1.000
_cell.length_c   1.000
_cell.angle_alpha   90.00
_cell.angle_beta   90.00
_cell.angle_gamma   90.00
#
_symmetry.space_group_name_H-M   'P 1'
#
loop_
_entity.id
_entity.type
_entity.pdbx_description
1 polymer ?
#
loop_
_entity_poly.entity_id
_entity_poly.type
_entity_poly.pdbx_seq_one_letter_code
_entity_poly.pdbx_strand_id
1 'polypeptide(L)'
;MLGVNERDRLLGLVAEHLLGHGLTSSTLRGLARAVGSNNRMLLYYFGSREQLVGEALQAVSRDFFPEFEHAWSALEHGTGTLRHDLQQVWDVIANPVNLPFLRLFFEVFGQATREPGYTNLMGDIASWHRPAAARFRREGLCAQDAETLATELIALWRGLQMTLILTQDPAAVTRVQDRALDGFCARTQAGVGT
;
A
#
# COMPACT_ATOMS: atom_id res chain seq x y z
N MET A 1 9.39 29.32 9.13
CA MET A 1 8.94 28.53 7.97
C MET A 1 10.15 28.18 7.13
N LEU A 2 10.71 26.98 7.30
CA LEU A 2 11.70 26.47 6.35
C LEU A 2 10.97 26.30 5.01
N GLY A 3 11.41 26.99 3.97
CA GLY A 3 10.75 26.95 2.66
C GLY A 3 10.74 25.52 2.15
N VAL A 4 9.55 24.96 1.92
CA VAL A 4 9.37 23.68 1.25
C VAL A 4 10.11 23.79 -0.09
N ASN A 5 11.09 22.91 -0.32
CA ASN A 5 11.84 22.84 -1.56
C ASN A 5 10.84 22.67 -2.72
N GLU A 6 11.07 23.35 -3.85
CA GLU A 6 10.20 23.28 -5.03
C GLU A 6 9.89 21.84 -5.48
N ARG A 7 10.85 20.92 -5.35
CA ARG A 7 10.65 19.48 -5.59
C ARG A 7 9.54 18.91 -4.72
N ASP A 8 9.58 19.17 -3.41
CA ASP A 8 8.61 18.63 -2.46
C ASP A 8 7.23 19.27 -2.66
N ARG A 9 7.20 20.57 -2.98
CA ARG A 9 5.97 21.28 -3.36
C ARG A 9 5.32 20.62 -4.59
N LEU A 10 6.10 20.37 -5.64
CA LEU A 10 5.61 19.73 -6.86
C LEU A 10 5.15 18.29 -6.59
N LEU A 11 5.89 17.52 -5.78
CA LEU A 11 5.51 16.16 -5.42
C LEU A 11 4.17 16.12 -4.67
N GLY A 12 3.98 17.00 -3.68
CA GLY A 12 2.72 17.10 -2.94
C GLY A 12 1.53 17.45 -3.83
N LEU A 13 1.70 18.41 -4.75
CA LEU A 13 0.66 18.77 -5.71
C LEU A 13 0.32 17.64 -6.69
N VAL A 14 1.33 16.88 -7.14
CA VAL A 14 1.10 15.71 -7.99
C VAL A 14 0.39 14.61 -7.21
N ALA A 15 0.78 14.36 -5.96
CA ALA A 15 0.14 13.38 -5.07
C ALA A 15 -1.36 13.72 -4.87
N GLU A 16 -1.67 14.97 -4.52
CA GLU A 16 -3.05 15.45 -4.39
C GLU A 16 -3.84 15.30 -5.70
N HIS A 17 -3.22 15.69 -6.82
CA HIS A 17 -3.86 15.57 -8.13
C HIS A 17 -4.20 14.13 -8.49
N LEU A 18 -3.24 13.20 -8.31
CA LEU A 18 -3.44 11.77 -8.59
C LEU A 18 -4.49 11.15 -7.66
N LEU A 19 -4.53 11.52 -6.38
CA LEU A 19 -5.54 11.03 -5.44
C LEU A 19 -6.95 11.46 -5.84
N GLY A 20 -7.11 12.69 -6.36
CA GLY A 20 -8.40 13.22 -6.79
C GLY A 20 -8.85 12.79 -8.20
N HIS A 21 -7.91 12.54 -9.13
CA HIS A 21 -8.21 12.38 -10.55
C HIS A 21 -7.76 11.04 -11.17
N GLY A 22 -7.05 10.22 -10.40
CA GLY A 22 -6.50 8.94 -10.84
C GLY A 22 -5.32 9.07 -11.83
N LEU A 23 -4.80 7.92 -12.23
CA LEU A 23 -3.62 7.82 -13.10
C LEU A 23 -3.98 7.77 -14.59
N THR A 24 -5.14 7.22 -14.93
CA THR A 24 -5.50 6.86 -16.31
C THR A 24 -5.55 8.07 -17.25
N SER A 25 -5.90 9.26 -16.74
CA SER A 25 -5.92 10.52 -17.50
C SER A 25 -4.61 11.34 -17.38
N SER A 26 -3.67 10.87 -16.57
CA SER A 26 -2.50 11.63 -16.12
C SER A 26 -1.28 11.42 -17.03
N THR A 27 -1.23 12.18 -18.13
CA THR A 27 0.00 12.36 -18.94
C THR A 27 0.98 13.30 -18.24
N LEU A 28 2.29 13.22 -18.56
CA LEU A 28 3.28 14.15 -17.99
C LEU A 28 2.92 15.63 -18.25
N ARG A 29 2.39 15.93 -19.43
CA ARG A 29 1.90 17.27 -19.78
C ARG A 29 0.68 17.66 -18.95
N GLY A 30 -0.24 16.73 -18.74
CA GLY A 30 -1.41 16.92 -17.88
C GLY A 30 -1.00 17.24 -16.45
N LEU A 31 -0.10 16.44 -15.88
CA LEU A 31 0.46 16.63 -14.54
C LEU A 31 1.16 17.99 -14.41
N ALA A 32 2.02 18.34 -15.36
CA ALA A 32 2.70 19.63 -15.37
C ALA A 32 1.72 20.81 -15.33
N ARG A 33 0.66 20.76 -16.15
CA ARG A 33 -0.37 21.79 -16.14
C ARG A 33 -1.14 21.83 -14.83
N ALA A 34 -1.48 20.67 -14.26
CA ALA A 34 -2.23 20.57 -13.02
C ALA A 34 -1.51 21.19 -11.82
N VAL A 35 -0.18 21.08 -11.78
CA VAL A 35 0.65 21.59 -10.67
C VAL A 35 1.29 22.96 -10.94
N GLY A 36 0.88 23.62 -12.04
CA GLY A 36 1.40 24.94 -12.42
C GLY A 36 2.89 24.93 -12.80
N SER A 37 3.37 23.88 -13.44
CA SER A 37 4.76 23.69 -13.86
C SER A 37 4.86 23.32 -15.35
N ASN A 38 6.01 22.81 -15.78
CA ASN A 38 6.24 22.33 -17.14
C ASN A 38 6.96 20.97 -17.13
N ASN A 39 6.91 20.24 -18.25
CA ASN A 39 7.51 18.90 -18.35
C ASN A 39 9.02 18.91 -18.03
N ARG A 40 9.74 19.96 -18.44
CA ARG A 40 11.19 20.06 -18.20
C ARG A 40 11.49 20.13 -16.70
N MET A 41 10.71 20.89 -15.93
CA MET A 41 10.88 20.99 -14.48
C MET A 41 10.54 19.68 -13.77
N LEU A 42 9.46 19.00 -14.17
CA LEU A 42 9.13 17.70 -13.60
C LEU A 42 10.22 16.66 -13.91
N LEU A 43 10.67 16.57 -15.16
CA LEU A 43 11.74 15.64 -15.52
C LEU A 43 13.08 15.98 -14.84
N TYR A 44 13.35 17.27 -14.61
CA TYR A 44 14.54 17.70 -13.88
C TYR A 44 14.58 17.13 -12.45
N TYR A 45 13.44 17.12 -11.75
CA TYR A 45 13.39 16.65 -10.36
C TYR A 45 13.16 15.16 -10.18
N PHE A 46 12.41 14.54 -11.09
CA PHE A 46 11.91 13.18 -10.92
C PHE A 46 12.40 12.20 -11.98
N GLY A 47 13.17 12.65 -12.98
CA GLY A 47 13.80 11.81 -14.00
C GLY A 47 12.83 11.31 -15.08
N SER A 48 11.71 10.69 -14.69
CA SER A 48 10.67 10.20 -15.59
C SER A 48 9.26 10.42 -15.02
N ARG A 49 8.25 10.21 -15.86
CA ARG A 49 6.85 10.23 -15.41
C ARG A 49 6.60 9.07 -14.43
N GLU A 50 7.15 7.91 -14.72
CA GLU A 50 6.93 6.68 -13.95
C GLU A 50 7.55 6.80 -12.55
N GLN A 51 8.75 7.39 -12.46
CA GLN A 51 9.38 7.71 -11.19
C GLN A 51 8.57 8.75 -10.40
N LEU A 52 8.12 9.84 -11.05
CA LEU A 52 7.23 10.82 -10.43
C LEU A 52 5.95 10.16 -9.88
N VAL A 53 5.30 9.30 -10.67
CA VAL A 53 4.05 8.63 -10.24
C VAL A 53 4.32 7.68 -9.07
N GLY A 54 5.42 6.91 -9.11
CA GLY A 54 5.81 6.02 -8.02
C GLY A 54 6.08 6.78 -6.71
N GLU A 55 6.86 7.87 -6.79
CA GLU A 55 7.12 8.74 -5.64
C GLU A 55 5.85 9.42 -5.14
N ALA A 56 4.97 9.86 -6.05
CA ALA A 56 3.71 10.50 -5.68
C ALA A 56 2.78 9.50 -4.98
N LEU A 57 2.71 8.24 -5.41
CA LEU A 57 1.94 7.20 -4.73
C LEU A 57 2.44 6.97 -3.30
N GLN A 58 3.76 6.95 -3.10
CA GLN A 58 4.37 6.86 -1.76
C GLN A 58 4.04 8.10 -0.91
N ALA A 59 4.09 9.29 -1.51
CA ALA A 59 3.71 10.53 -0.85
C ALA A 59 2.22 10.54 -0.45
N VAL A 60 1.33 10.03 -1.32
CA VAL A 60 -0.08 9.85 -0.98
C VAL A 60 -0.22 8.98 0.27
N SER A 61 0.42 7.81 0.29
CA SER A 61 0.35 6.89 1.44
C SER A 61 0.83 7.56 2.73
N ARG A 62 1.95 8.27 2.69
CA ARG A 62 2.56 8.90 3.88
C ARG A 62 1.77 10.12 4.37
N ASP A 63 1.39 11.01 3.47
CA ASP A 63 0.90 12.35 3.83
C ASP A 63 -0.62 12.36 4.05
N PHE A 64 -1.36 11.50 3.35
CA PHE A 64 -2.84 11.46 3.43
C PHE A 64 -3.35 10.24 4.22
N PHE A 65 -2.53 9.20 4.36
CA PHE A 65 -2.94 7.95 5.00
C PHE A 65 -1.89 7.40 6.00
N PRO A 66 -1.42 8.22 6.96
CA PRO A 66 -0.34 7.84 7.89
C PRO A 66 -0.66 6.60 8.73
N GLU A 67 -1.94 6.29 8.94
CA GLU A 67 -2.38 5.11 9.66
C GLU A 67 -1.94 3.80 9.00
N PHE A 68 -1.68 3.75 7.69
CA PHE A 68 -1.13 2.54 7.05
C PHE A 68 0.26 2.23 7.58
N GLU A 69 1.16 3.22 7.60
CA GLU A 69 2.54 3.04 8.07
C GLU A 69 2.55 2.67 9.55
N HIS A 70 1.74 3.35 10.37
CA HIS A 70 1.58 3.01 11.78
C HIS A 70 1.05 1.59 11.98
N ALA A 71 0.04 1.17 11.23
CA ALA A 71 -0.52 -0.17 11.37
C ALA A 71 0.48 -1.27 10.99
N TRP A 72 1.23 -1.10 9.90
CA TRP A 72 2.28 -2.05 9.51
C TRP A 72 3.42 -2.11 10.52
N SER A 73 3.85 -0.96 11.04
CA SER A 73 4.85 -0.89 12.12
C SER A 73 4.36 -1.56 13.40
N ALA A 74 3.10 -1.32 13.77
CA ALA A 74 2.44 -1.95 14.91
C ALA A 74 2.28 -3.46 14.74
N LEU A 75 2.05 -3.95 13.51
CA LEU A 75 2.06 -5.38 13.23
C LEU A 75 3.43 -5.99 13.48
N GLU A 76 4.50 -5.39 12.95
CA GLU A 76 5.87 -5.94 13.11
C GLU A 76 6.31 -6.00 14.57
N HIS A 77 6.07 -4.93 15.32
CA HIS A 77 6.54 -4.75 16.69
C HIS A 77 5.48 -5.08 17.75
N GLY A 78 4.28 -5.46 17.34
CA GLY A 78 3.13 -5.71 18.21
C GLY A 78 3.37 -6.81 19.23
N THR A 79 2.89 -6.61 20.45
CA THR A 79 2.95 -7.58 21.55
C THR A 79 1.58 -8.17 21.89
N GLY A 80 0.55 -7.82 21.12
CA GLY A 80 -0.79 -8.37 21.23
C GLY A 80 -0.87 -9.79 20.68
N THR A 81 -2.08 -10.36 20.67
CA THR A 81 -2.31 -11.63 19.97
C THR A 81 -2.17 -11.41 18.48
N LEU A 82 -1.64 -12.41 17.75
CA LEU A 82 -1.48 -12.32 16.29
C LEU A 82 -2.77 -11.90 15.58
N ARG A 83 -3.90 -12.48 16.00
CA ARG A 83 -5.24 -12.19 15.49
C ARG A 83 -5.64 -10.73 15.70
N HIS A 84 -5.33 -10.16 16.86
CA HIS A 84 -5.64 -8.77 17.16
C HIS A 84 -4.78 -7.83 16.31
N ASP A 85 -3.47 -8.06 16.25
CA ASP A 85 -2.55 -7.21 15.52
C ASP A 85 -2.86 -7.19 14.01
N LEU A 86 -3.18 -8.35 13.44
CA LEU A 86 -3.62 -8.46 12.04
C LEU A 86 -4.97 -7.78 11.78
N GLN A 87 -5.88 -7.79 12.75
CA GLN A 87 -7.16 -7.08 12.64
C GLN A 87 -6.95 -5.57 12.56
N GLN A 88 -6.06 -5.02 13.39
CA GLN A 88 -5.79 -3.57 13.39
C GLN A 88 -5.31 -3.07 12.03
N VAL A 89 -4.46 -3.85 11.34
CA VAL A 89 -4.04 -3.50 9.98
C VAL A 89 -5.18 -3.57 8.99
N TRP A 90 -6.03 -4.60 9.10
CA TRP A 90 -7.19 -4.72 8.23
C TRP A 90 -8.21 -3.59 8.43
N ASP A 91 -8.46 -3.18 9.66
CA ASP A 91 -9.42 -2.10 9.98
C ASP A 91 -8.98 -0.78 9.34
N VAL A 92 -7.67 -0.51 9.30
CA VAL A 92 -7.12 0.61 8.53
C VAL A 92 -7.36 0.39 7.04
N ILE A 93 -6.97 -0.76 6.46
CA ILE A 93 -7.16 -1.04 5.03
C ILE A 93 -8.63 -0.86 4.60
N ALA A 94 -9.57 -1.40 5.37
CA ALA A 94 -10.99 -1.45 5.02
C ALA A 94 -11.75 -0.16 5.34
N ASN A 95 -11.13 0.80 6.04
CA ASN A 95 -11.76 2.06 6.37
C ASN A 95 -12.20 2.80 5.09
N PRO A 96 -13.47 3.20 4.95
CA PRO A 96 -13.97 3.90 3.77
C PRO A 96 -13.15 5.14 3.36
N VAL A 97 -12.54 5.83 4.34
CA VAL A 97 -11.68 7.00 4.09
C VAL A 97 -10.46 6.65 3.24
N ASN A 98 -10.00 5.39 3.27
CA ASN A 98 -8.82 4.89 2.58
C ASN A 98 -9.11 4.32 1.18
N LEU A 99 -10.38 4.19 0.79
CA LEU A 99 -10.76 3.68 -0.53
C LEU A 99 -10.17 4.46 -1.71
N PRO A 100 -10.07 5.81 -1.68
CA PRO A 100 -9.42 6.57 -2.76
C PRO A 100 -7.97 6.14 -2.98
N PHE A 101 -7.22 5.87 -1.90
CA PHE A 101 -5.85 5.36 -1.99
C PHE A 101 -5.81 3.98 -2.64
N LEU A 102 -6.67 3.05 -2.21
CA LEU A 102 -6.70 1.70 -2.77
C LEU A 102 -6.98 1.71 -4.28
N ARG A 103 -7.91 2.58 -4.73
CA ARG A 103 -8.19 2.77 -6.16
C ARG A 103 -6.95 3.25 -6.91
N LEU A 104 -6.31 4.31 -6.42
CA LEU A 104 -5.08 4.84 -7.03
C LEU A 104 -3.96 3.79 -7.05
N PHE A 105 -3.77 3.06 -5.94
CA PHE A 105 -2.80 1.99 -5.85
C PHE A 105 -3.01 0.93 -6.94
N PHE A 106 -4.23 0.44 -7.15
CA PHE A 106 -4.51 -0.55 -8.18
C PHE A 106 -4.39 -0.01 -9.60
N GLU A 107 -4.70 1.27 -9.85
CA GLU A 107 -4.43 1.91 -11.15
C GLU A 107 -2.93 1.96 -11.46
N VAL A 108 -2.12 2.40 -10.50
CA VAL A 108 -0.66 2.45 -10.65
C VAL A 108 -0.08 1.05 -10.77
N PHE A 109 -0.51 0.11 -9.93
CA PHE A 109 -0.07 -1.28 -9.97
C PHE A 109 -0.36 -1.91 -11.34
N GLY A 110 -1.56 -1.71 -11.87
CA GLY A 110 -1.94 -2.19 -13.20
C GLY A 110 -1.00 -1.68 -14.30
N GLN A 111 -0.67 -0.38 -14.31
CA GLN A 111 0.30 0.16 -15.27
C GLN A 111 1.72 -0.36 -15.05
N ALA A 112 2.16 -0.42 -13.80
CA ALA A 112 3.51 -0.83 -13.43
C ALA A 112 3.85 -2.25 -13.91
N THR A 113 2.85 -3.14 -14.05
CA THR A 113 3.08 -4.51 -14.55
C THR A 113 3.53 -4.57 -16.01
N ARG A 114 3.34 -3.49 -16.78
CA ARG A 114 3.65 -3.42 -18.22
C ARG A 114 4.77 -2.45 -18.56
N GLU A 115 5.01 -1.47 -17.68
CA GLU A 115 5.89 -0.33 -17.94
C GLU A 115 7.21 -0.46 -17.14
N PRO A 116 8.37 -0.69 -17.80
CA PRO A 116 9.66 -0.91 -17.13
C PRO A 116 10.11 0.23 -16.20
N GLY A 117 9.60 1.45 -16.43
CA GLY A 117 9.93 2.62 -15.62
C GLY A 117 9.50 2.53 -14.15
N TYR A 118 8.63 1.58 -13.78
CA TYR A 118 8.16 1.36 -12.41
C TYR A 118 8.96 0.31 -11.62
N THR A 119 10.14 -0.09 -12.08
CA THR A 119 10.95 -1.15 -11.44
C THR A 119 11.15 -0.93 -9.93
N ASN A 120 11.47 0.30 -9.51
CA ASN A 120 11.66 0.64 -8.10
C ASN A 120 10.36 0.44 -7.30
N LEU A 121 9.25 1.00 -7.79
CA LEU A 121 7.93 0.84 -7.16
C LEU A 121 7.54 -0.63 -7.03
N MET A 122 7.79 -1.44 -8.06
CA MET A 122 7.50 -2.88 -7.99
C MET A 122 8.38 -3.61 -6.98
N GLY A 123 9.65 -3.24 -6.85
CA GLY A 123 10.52 -3.73 -5.78
C GLY A 123 9.98 -3.38 -4.39
N ASP A 124 9.51 -2.15 -4.20
CA ASP A 124 8.92 -1.69 -2.94
C ASP A 124 7.65 -2.49 -2.62
N ILE A 125 6.70 -2.59 -3.55
CA ILE A 125 5.44 -3.35 -3.38
C ILE A 125 5.71 -4.83 -3.11
N ALA A 126 6.72 -5.40 -3.75
CA ALA A 126 7.14 -6.77 -3.51
C ALA A 126 7.65 -6.96 -2.08
N SER A 127 8.21 -5.92 -1.43
CA SER A 127 8.73 -5.97 -0.07
C SER A 127 7.69 -5.77 1.04
N TRP A 128 6.44 -5.39 0.73
CA TRP A 128 5.42 -5.05 1.72
C TRP A 128 5.00 -6.21 2.65
N HIS A 129 5.32 -7.45 2.31
CA HIS A 129 5.06 -8.61 3.17
C HIS A 129 6.03 -8.69 4.38
N ARG A 130 7.17 -7.98 4.33
CA ARG A 130 8.25 -8.12 5.33
C ARG A 130 7.82 -7.86 6.78
N PRO A 131 7.03 -6.81 7.10
CA PRO A 131 6.53 -6.59 8.46
C PRO A 131 5.74 -7.80 9.00
N ALA A 132 4.90 -8.42 8.17
CA ALA A 132 4.15 -9.61 8.53
C ALA A 132 5.08 -10.83 8.72
N ALA A 133 6.05 -11.02 7.82
CA ALA A 133 7.03 -12.10 7.96
C ALA A 133 7.86 -11.96 9.26
N ALA A 134 8.29 -10.75 9.60
CA ALA A 134 8.98 -10.46 10.85
C ALA A 134 8.10 -10.79 12.08
N ARG A 135 6.83 -10.39 12.04
CA ARG A 135 5.85 -10.72 13.10
C ARG A 135 5.65 -12.23 13.24
N PHE A 136 5.58 -12.97 12.15
CA PHE A 136 5.40 -14.43 12.14
C PHE A 136 6.63 -15.17 12.67
N ARG A 137 7.84 -14.71 12.37
CA ARG A 137 9.05 -15.26 13.01
C ARG A 137 9.04 -15.07 14.52
N ARG A 138 8.51 -13.95 15.02
CA ARG A 138 8.34 -13.72 16.47
C ARG A 138 7.30 -14.63 17.11
N GLU A 139 6.34 -15.14 16.34
CA GLU A 139 5.42 -16.21 16.78
C GLU A 139 6.09 -17.59 16.80
N GLY A 140 7.35 -17.72 16.38
CA GLY A 140 8.14 -18.95 16.45
C GLY A 140 8.28 -19.69 15.12
N LEU A 141 7.75 -19.16 14.02
CA LEU A 141 7.88 -19.80 12.71
C LEU A 141 9.29 -19.70 12.14
N CYS A 142 9.70 -20.73 11.39
CA CYS A 142 10.94 -20.67 10.63
C CYS A 142 10.86 -19.60 9.53
N ALA A 143 12.02 -19.15 9.04
CA ALA A 143 12.07 -18.06 8.06
C ALA A 143 11.26 -18.38 6.78
N GLN A 144 11.35 -19.61 6.27
CA GLN A 144 10.66 -20.01 5.05
C GLN A 144 9.13 -20.01 5.20
N ASP A 145 8.61 -20.53 6.31
CA ASP A 145 7.16 -20.55 6.57
C ASP A 145 6.63 -19.15 6.83
N ALA A 146 7.39 -18.31 7.54
CA ALA A 146 7.04 -16.92 7.76
C ALA A 146 6.91 -16.13 6.44
N GLU A 147 7.84 -16.29 5.50
CA GLU A 147 7.74 -15.65 4.18
C GLU A 147 6.54 -16.16 3.37
N THR A 148 6.30 -17.48 3.42
CA THR A 148 5.19 -18.12 2.70
C THR A 148 3.84 -17.62 3.20
N LEU A 149 3.64 -17.61 4.52
CA LEU A 149 2.41 -17.14 5.15
C LEU A 149 2.23 -15.63 5.00
N ALA A 150 3.31 -14.85 5.03
CA ALA A 150 3.23 -13.41 4.77
C ALA A 150 2.75 -13.17 3.33
N THR A 151 3.30 -13.90 2.36
CA THR A 151 2.84 -13.85 0.97
C THR A 151 1.37 -14.22 0.84
N GLU A 152 0.93 -15.30 1.49
CA GLU A 152 -0.47 -15.73 1.54
C GLU A 152 -1.39 -14.62 2.07
N LEU A 153 -1.02 -14.03 3.21
CA LEU A 153 -1.80 -12.97 3.85
C LEU A 153 -1.96 -11.76 2.92
N ILE A 154 -0.88 -11.28 2.31
CA ILE A 154 -0.97 -10.11 1.43
C ILE A 154 -1.76 -10.45 0.15
N ALA A 155 -1.62 -11.67 -0.38
CA ALA A 155 -2.40 -12.10 -1.55
C ALA A 155 -3.91 -12.12 -1.24
N LEU A 156 -4.30 -12.65 -0.08
CA LEU A 156 -5.67 -12.61 0.41
C LEU A 156 -6.17 -11.16 0.55
N TRP A 157 -5.42 -10.31 1.25
CA TRP A 157 -5.82 -8.92 1.47
C TRP A 157 -5.94 -8.13 0.18
N ARG A 158 -5.06 -8.35 -0.81
CA ARG A 158 -5.19 -7.74 -2.14
C ARG A 158 -6.51 -8.13 -2.82
N GLY A 159 -6.91 -9.39 -2.74
CA GLY A 159 -8.20 -9.86 -3.24
C GLY A 159 -9.39 -9.23 -2.51
N LEU A 160 -9.30 -9.08 -1.19
CA LEU A 160 -10.35 -8.45 -0.39
C LEU A 160 -10.43 -6.93 -0.62
N GLN A 161 -9.31 -6.24 -0.80
CA GLN A 161 -9.26 -4.83 -1.19
C GLN A 161 -9.93 -4.60 -2.56
N MET A 162 -9.65 -5.46 -3.55
CA MET A 162 -10.33 -5.42 -4.85
C MET A 162 -11.83 -5.68 -4.69
N THR A 163 -12.22 -6.66 -3.87
CA THR A 163 -13.62 -6.98 -3.58
C THR A 163 -14.32 -5.77 -2.94
N LEU A 164 -13.66 -5.10 -2.00
CA LEU A 164 -14.17 -3.90 -1.33
C LEU A 164 -14.43 -2.76 -2.32
N ILE A 165 -13.53 -2.53 -3.27
CA ILE A 165 -13.72 -1.54 -4.33
C ILE A 165 -14.90 -1.92 -5.24
N LEU A 166 -15.02 -3.20 -5.58
CA LEU A 166 -16.03 -3.72 -6.48
C LEU A 166 -17.44 -3.68 -5.88
N THR A 167 -17.61 -4.14 -4.65
CA THR A 167 -18.92 -4.29 -4.01
C THR A 167 -19.36 -3.05 -3.26
N GLN A 168 -18.41 -2.23 -2.79
CA GLN A 168 -18.64 -1.12 -1.87
C GLN A 168 -19.44 -1.53 -0.62
N ASP A 169 -19.27 -2.79 -0.19
CA ASP A 169 -19.87 -3.36 1.02
C ASP A 169 -18.77 -3.76 2.03
N PRO A 170 -18.31 -2.83 2.88
CA PRO A 170 -17.30 -3.11 3.89
C PRO A 170 -17.72 -4.20 4.88
N ALA A 171 -19.02 -4.31 5.17
CA ALA A 171 -19.52 -5.30 6.12
C ALA A 171 -19.42 -6.72 5.54
N ALA A 172 -19.75 -6.91 4.27
CA ALA A 172 -19.58 -8.21 3.60
C ALA A 172 -18.12 -8.64 3.52
N VAL A 173 -17.23 -7.72 3.13
CA VAL A 173 -15.79 -8.03 3.03
C VAL A 173 -15.20 -8.34 4.41
N THR A 174 -15.60 -7.59 5.45
CA THR A 174 -15.14 -7.83 6.83
C THR A 174 -15.55 -9.21 7.33
N ARG A 175 -16.77 -9.68 7.03
CA ARG A 175 -17.18 -11.06 7.39
C ARG A 175 -16.30 -12.14 6.75
N VAL A 176 -15.85 -11.93 5.50
CA VAL A 176 -14.96 -12.87 4.82
C VAL A 176 -13.57 -12.80 5.45
N GLN A 177 -13.08 -11.60 5.71
CA GLN A 177 -11.80 -11.38 6.38
C GLN A 177 -11.76 -12.05 7.76
N ASP A 178 -12.76 -11.82 8.62
CA ASP A 178 -12.77 -12.35 9.98
C ASP A 178 -12.60 -13.87 9.98
N ARG A 179 -13.39 -14.55 9.14
CA ARG A 179 -13.32 -16.01 8.97
C ARG A 179 -11.97 -16.47 8.42
N ALA A 180 -11.44 -15.76 7.43
CA ALA A 180 -10.15 -16.08 6.83
C ALA A 180 -9.01 -15.89 7.86
N LEU A 181 -9.09 -14.84 8.67
CA LEU A 181 -8.09 -14.51 9.67
C LEU A 181 -8.12 -15.48 10.86
N ASP A 182 -9.30 -15.89 11.32
CA ASP A 182 -9.45 -16.94 12.35
C ASP A 182 -8.82 -18.25 11.87
N GLY A 183 -9.13 -18.66 10.64
CA GLY A 183 -8.55 -19.86 10.04
C GLY A 183 -7.04 -19.75 9.82
N PHE A 184 -6.56 -18.57 9.43
CA PHE A 184 -5.13 -18.30 9.25
C PHE A 184 -4.37 -18.42 10.58
N CYS A 185 -4.83 -17.73 11.63
CA CYS A 185 -4.19 -17.78 12.96
C CYS A 185 -4.20 -19.18 13.58
N ALA A 186 -5.26 -19.97 13.36
CA ALA A 186 -5.30 -21.36 13.82
C ALA A 186 -4.20 -22.22 13.15
N ARG A 187 -3.96 -22.02 11.84
CA ARG A 187 -2.89 -22.73 11.11
C ARG A 187 -1.50 -22.28 11.54
N THR A 188 -1.30 -20.98 11.77
CA THR A 188 0.01 -20.49 12.22
C THR A 188 0.37 -21.06 13.58
N GLN A 189 -0.57 -21.10 14.53
CA GLN A 189 -0.34 -21.66 15.87
C GLN A 189 -0.07 -23.16 15.85
N ALA A 190 -0.75 -23.91 14.98
CA ALA A 190 -0.51 -25.36 14.83
C ALA A 190 0.89 -25.67 14.28
N GLY A 191 1.45 -24.82 13.42
CA GLY A 191 2.77 -24.99 12.81
C GLY A 191 3.96 -24.71 13.75
N VAL A 192 3.77 -23.93 14.82
CA VAL A 192 4.84 -23.60 15.80
C VAL A 192 5.22 -24.82 16.68
N GLY A 193 4.38 -25.86 16.71
CA GLY A 193 4.57 -27.05 17.55
C GLY A 193 5.24 -28.26 16.88
N THR A 194 5.65 -28.14 15.61
CA THR A 194 6.31 -29.19 14.81
C THR A 194 7.71 -28.78 14.40
#